data_AF-A0A1G7IXM3-F1
#
_entry.id   AF-A0A1G7IXM3-F1
#
_cell.length_a   1.000
_cell.length_b   1.000
_cell.length_c   1.000
_cell.angle_alpha   90.00
_cell.angle_beta   90.00
_cell.angle_gamma   90.00
#
_symmetry.space_group_name_H-M   'P 1'
#
loop_
_entity.id
_entity.type
_entity.pdbx_description
1 polymer ?
#
loop_
_entity_poly.entity_id
_entity_poly.type
_entity_poly.pdbx_seq_one_letter_code
_entity_poly.pdbx_strand_id
1 'polypeptide(L)'
;MEFAQPAVKTAEEIYKMYILEGKEVPEIAEILGITERAVYKTLKKFPECAAEKERRKVQKKEQYIKEHKEYKKNWMKEKRKEEKDFKLQVIDYFFANICGLDSLCAYTEEKTALHFNIPLHQVYDILSKDERYKEIEKIREMSEEAQMNRLHQIEVNLTVKRRKISERIIFESCKSAYEYDKQKDCFVFTEKFGRKPADLKKYYKSHTYFTLLDELKNKIEEEKQTSEVEKEIIREK
;
A
#
# COMPACT_ATOMS: atom_id res chain seq x y z
N MET A 1 -72.93 -8.93 -33.05
CA MET A 1 -71.97 -8.92 -31.93
C MET A 1 -72.78 -9.02 -30.66
N GLU A 2 -72.89 -10.22 -30.11
CA GLU A 2 -73.53 -10.44 -28.81
C GLU A 2 -72.65 -9.81 -27.73
N PHE A 3 -73.17 -8.79 -27.05
CA PHE A 3 -72.57 -8.28 -25.82
C PHE A 3 -72.86 -9.29 -24.72
N ALA A 4 -71.91 -10.18 -24.46
CA ALA A 4 -71.93 -11.04 -23.29
C ALA A 4 -72.09 -10.17 -22.03
N GLN A 5 -73.18 -10.37 -21.28
CA GLN A 5 -73.38 -9.72 -20.00
C GLN A 5 -72.19 -10.03 -19.08
N PRO A 6 -71.61 -9.05 -18.38
CA PRO A 6 -70.53 -9.35 -17.45
C PRO A 6 -71.09 -10.24 -16.34
N ALA A 7 -70.60 -11.47 -16.28
CA ALA A 7 -70.87 -12.41 -15.20
C ALA A 7 -70.81 -11.68 -13.86
N VAL A 8 -71.79 -11.91 -13.00
CA VAL A 8 -71.87 -11.31 -11.66
C VAL A 8 -70.58 -11.64 -10.92
N LYS A 9 -69.62 -10.70 -10.92
CA LYS A 9 -68.32 -10.85 -10.26
C LYS A 9 -68.59 -10.91 -8.77
N THR A 10 -68.49 -12.10 -8.20
CA THR A 10 -68.97 -12.31 -6.84
C THR A 10 -67.99 -11.72 -5.85
N ALA A 11 -68.52 -11.12 -4.78
CA ALA A 11 -67.69 -10.61 -3.68
C ALA A 11 -66.82 -11.72 -3.06
N GLU A 12 -67.30 -12.96 -3.17
CA GLU A 12 -66.66 -14.18 -2.71
C GLU A 12 -65.43 -14.55 -3.55
N GLU A 13 -65.47 -14.39 -4.88
CA GLU A 13 -64.29 -14.60 -5.74
C GLU A 13 -63.17 -13.60 -5.44
N ILE A 14 -63.53 -12.31 -5.27
CA ILE A 14 -62.57 -11.27 -4.86
C ILE A 14 -61.94 -11.59 -3.51
N TYR A 15 -62.76 -12.04 -2.55
CA TYR A 15 -62.29 -12.44 -1.23
C TYR A 15 -61.36 -13.67 -1.30
N LYS A 16 -61.74 -14.70 -2.06
CA LYS A 16 -60.93 -15.92 -2.24
C LYS A 16 -59.57 -15.61 -2.87
N MET A 17 -59.54 -14.79 -3.92
CA MET A 17 -58.28 -14.39 -4.57
C MET A 17 -57.39 -13.57 -3.62
N TYR A 18 -57.97 -12.73 -2.77
CA TYR A 18 -57.21 -11.89 -1.85
C TYR A 18 -56.72 -12.64 -0.59
N ILE A 19 -57.57 -13.44 0.05
CA ILE A 19 -57.20 -14.13 1.31
C ILE A 19 -56.53 -15.48 1.05
N LEU A 20 -57.11 -16.31 0.19
CA LEU A 20 -56.65 -17.70 0.00
C LEU A 20 -55.53 -17.79 -1.04
N GLU A 21 -55.63 -17.03 -2.14
CA GLU A 21 -54.63 -17.07 -3.21
C GLU A 21 -53.50 -16.05 -3.02
N GLY A 22 -53.63 -15.10 -2.08
CA GLY A 22 -52.56 -14.16 -1.77
C GLY A 22 -52.30 -13.07 -2.82
N LYS A 23 -53.18 -12.92 -3.83
CA LYS A 23 -53.00 -11.95 -4.92
C LYS A 23 -53.08 -10.50 -4.46
N GLU A 24 -52.41 -9.60 -5.16
CA GLU A 24 -52.52 -8.16 -4.89
C GLU A 24 -53.78 -7.55 -5.54
N VAL A 25 -54.25 -6.43 -5.01
CA VAL A 25 -55.45 -5.75 -5.55
C VAL A 25 -55.33 -5.39 -7.04
N PRO A 26 -54.16 -4.92 -7.54
CA PRO A 26 -53.97 -4.69 -8.98
C PRO A 26 -54.12 -5.97 -9.81
N GLU A 27 -53.55 -7.09 -9.36
CA GLU A 27 -53.63 -8.38 -10.05
C GLU A 27 -55.07 -8.90 -10.08
N ILE A 28 -55.81 -8.75 -8.98
CA ILE A 28 -57.23 -9.14 -8.91
C ILE A 28 -58.07 -8.27 -9.85
N ALA A 29 -57.78 -6.97 -9.91
CA ALA A 29 -58.46 -6.03 -10.80
C ALA A 29 -58.23 -6.39 -12.28
N GLU A 30 -57.00 -6.77 -12.64
CA GLU A 30 -56.62 -7.20 -13.98
C GLU A 30 -57.29 -8.54 -14.37
N ILE A 31 -57.18 -9.56 -13.52
CA ILE A 31 -57.76 -10.90 -13.76
C ILE A 31 -59.27 -10.82 -13.93
N LEU A 32 -59.94 -10.05 -13.09
CA LEU A 32 -61.39 -9.92 -13.11
C LEU A 32 -61.88 -8.82 -14.05
N GLY A 33 -61.00 -8.05 -14.70
CA GLY A 33 -61.36 -6.92 -15.56
C GLY A 33 -62.28 -5.91 -14.86
N ILE A 34 -61.94 -5.54 -13.62
CA ILE A 34 -62.65 -4.51 -12.82
C ILE A 34 -61.69 -3.42 -12.37
N THR A 35 -62.24 -2.29 -11.95
CA THR A 35 -61.42 -1.23 -11.37
C THR A 35 -60.92 -1.65 -9.98
N GLU A 36 -59.67 -1.29 -9.63
CA GLU A 36 -59.12 -1.51 -8.29
C GLU A 36 -60.01 -0.91 -7.19
N ARG A 37 -60.66 0.23 -7.47
CA ARG A 37 -61.60 0.87 -6.54
C ARG A 37 -62.80 -0.02 -6.21
N ALA A 38 -63.28 -0.80 -7.17
CA ALA A 38 -64.34 -1.78 -6.94
C ALA A 38 -63.84 -2.94 -6.06
N VAL A 39 -62.62 -3.43 -6.30
CA VAL A 39 -61.97 -4.46 -5.47
C VAL A 39 -61.83 -3.99 -4.01
N TYR A 40 -61.28 -2.79 -3.77
CA TYR A 40 -61.16 -2.22 -2.43
C TYR A 40 -62.51 -2.04 -1.73
N LYS A 41 -63.54 -1.59 -2.45
CA LYS A 41 -64.88 -1.40 -1.91
C LYS A 41 -65.51 -2.73 -1.48
N THR A 42 -65.26 -3.80 -2.23
CA THR A 42 -65.72 -5.15 -1.92
C THR A 42 -64.97 -5.72 -0.72
N LEU A 43 -63.62 -5.64 -0.70
CA LEU A 43 -62.79 -6.14 0.40
C LEU A 43 -63.08 -5.42 1.73
N LYS A 44 -63.48 -4.14 1.70
CA LYS A 44 -63.84 -3.38 2.91
C LYS A 44 -65.05 -3.95 3.67
N LYS A 45 -65.90 -4.74 3.01
CA LYS A 45 -67.05 -5.39 3.66
C LYS A 45 -66.65 -6.55 4.57
N PHE A 46 -65.44 -7.07 4.43
CA PHE A 46 -64.94 -8.23 5.19
C PHE A 46 -63.89 -7.79 6.22
N PRO A 47 -64.13 -7.97 7.53
CA PRO A 47 -63.18 -7.54 8.57
C PRO A 47 -61.85 -8.28 8.52
N GLU A 48 -61.84 -9.54 8.06
CA GLU A 48 -60.65 -10.38 7.89
C GLU A 48 -59.65 -9.80 6.88
N CYS A 49 -60.13 -9.05 5.88
CA CYS A 49 -59.28 -8.38 4.91
C CYS A 49 -58.42 -7.26 5.54
N ALA A 50 -58.87 -6.67 6.65
CA ALA A 50 -58.06 -5.70 7.40
C ALA A 50 -56.89 -6.38 8.10
N ALA A 51 -57.13 -7.54 8.74
CA ALA A 51 -56.08 -8.33 9.38
C ALA A 51 -55.05 -8.85 8.37
N GLU A 52 -55.50 -9.38 7.23
CA GLU A 52 -54.60 -9.84 6.17
C GLU A 52 -53.76 -8.69 5.58
N LYS A 53 -54.34 -7.50 5.43
CA LYS A 53 -53.60 -6.31 4.98
C LYS A 53 -52.46 -5.96 5.94
N GLU A 54 -52.69 -5.99 7.25
CA GLU A 54 -51.64 -5.73 8.25
C GLU A 54 -50.57 -6.84 8.24
N ARG A 55 -50.97 -8.11 8.13
CA ARG A 55 -50.03 -9.24 7.99
C ARG A 55 -49.10 -9.04 6.79
N ARG A 56 -49.65 -8.67 5.63
CA ARG A 56 -48.86 -8.40 4.41
C ARG A 56 -47.92 -7.20 4.56
N LYS A 57 -48.33 -6.14 5.28
CA LYS A 57 -47.42 -5.01 5.59
C LYS A 57 -46.23 -5.47 6.43
N VAL A 58 -46.48 -6.29 7.45
CA VAL A 58 -45.40 -6.85 8.29
C VAL A 58 -44.48 -7.74 7.45
N GLN A 59 -45.04 -8.65 6.65
CA GLN A 59 -44.25 -9.53 5.77
C GLN A 59 -43.41 -8.75 4.75
N LYS A 60 -43.99 -7.75 4.07
CA LYS A 60 -43.24 -6.88 3.14
C LYS A 60 -42.12 -6.13 3.85
N LYS A 61 -42.37 -5.64 5.07
CA LYS A 61 -41.35 -4.97 5.89
C LYS A 61 -40.23 -5.94 6.27
N GLU A 62 -40.55 -7.16 6.68
CA GLU A 62 -39.57 -8.19 7.01
C GLU A 62 -38.74 -8.60 5.79
N GLN A 63 -39.39 -8.79 4.64
CA GLN A 63 -38.72 -9.09 3.38
C GLN A 63 -37.76 -7.96 2.98
N TYR A 64 -38.22 -6.71 3.00
CA TYR A 64 -37.38 -5.55 2.74
C TYR A 64 -36.16 -5.48 3.69
N ILE A 65 -36.35 -5.75 4.99
CA ILE A 65 -35.25 -5.78 5.95
C ILE A 65 -34.24 -6.89 5.61
N LYS A 66 -34.71 -8.07 5.19
CA LYS A 66 -33.85 -9.18 4.77
C LYS A 66 -33.04 -8.81 3.52
N GLU A 67 -33.72 -8.34 2.48
CA GLU A 67 -33.10 -7.92 1.21
C GLU A 67 -32.08 -6.80 1.44
N HIS A 68 -32.43 -5.79 2.24
CA HIS A 68 -31.53 -4.69 2.57
C HIS A 68 -30.30 -5.15 3.37
N LYS A 69 -30.46 -6.09 4.31
CA LYS A 69 -29.33 -6.69 5.05
C LYS A 69 -28.41 -7.45 4.11
N GLU A 70 -28.96 -8.21 3.18
CA GLU A 70 -28.21 -8.99 2.20
C GLU A 70 -27.47 -8.10 1.20
N TYR A 71 -28.15 -7.10 0.65
CA TYR A 71 -27.56 -6.06 -0.18
C TYR A 71 -26.36 -5.41 0.53
N LYS A 72 -26.53 -4.96 1.78
CA LYS A 72 -25.45 -4.34 2.55
C LYS A 72 -24.28 -5.31 2.76
N LYS A 73 -24.55 -6.59 3.01
CA LYS A 73 -23.52 -7.63 3.16
C LYS A 73 -22.73 -7.81 1.86
N ASN A 74 -23.39 -7.85 0.71
CA ASN A 74 -22.73 -7.99 -0.59
C ASN A 74 -21.91 -6.76 -0.96
N TRP A 75 -22.46 -5.56 -0.76
CA TRP A 75 -21.74 -4.30 -0.94
C TRP A 75 -20.45 -4.22 -0.10
N MET A 76 -20.51 -4.65 1.17
CA MET A 76 -19.31 -4.71 2.02
C MET A 76 -18.27 -5.73 1.53
N LYS A 77 -18.70 -6.85 0.95
CA LYS A 77 -17.78 -7.86 0.39
C LYS A 77 -17.09 -7.33 -0.87
N GLU A 78 -17.85 -6.66 -1.74
CA GLU A 78 -17.34 -6.08 -2.98
C GLU A 78 -16.31 -4.99 -2.69
N LYS A 79 -16.62 -4.06 -1.78
CA LYS A 79 -15.65 -3.05 -1.32
C LYS A 79 -14.38 -3.66 -0.74
N ARG A 80 -14.50 -4.73 0.05
CA ARG A 80 -13.32 -5.44 0.59
C ARG A 80 -12.50 -6.12 -0.51
N LYS A 81 -13.14 -6.56 -1.60
CA LYS A 81 -12.45 -7.15 -2.74
C LYS A 81 -11.71 -6.07 -3.53
N GLU A 82 -12.38 -4.96 -3.86
CA GLU A 82 -11.77 -3.79 -4.50
C GLU A 82 -10.56 -3.28 -3.71
N GLU A 83 -10.68 -3.18 -2.39
CA GLU A 83 -9.58 -2.75 -1.52
C GLU A 83 -8.40 -3.73 -1.55
N LYS A 84 -8.66 -5.04 -1.61
CA LYS A 84 -7.60 -6.06 -1.76
C LYS A 84 -6.93 -5.99 -3.12
N ASP A 85 -7.72 -5.85 -4.18
CA ASP A 85 -7.21 -5.77 -5.55
C ASP A 85 -6.36 -4.51 -5.73
N PHE A 86 -6.78 -3.38 -5.15
CA PHE A 86 -5.98 -2.15 -5.10
C PHE A 86 -4.65 -2.36 -4.37
N LYS A 87 -4.67 -3.00 -3.19
CA LYS A 87 -3.44 -3.29 -2.43
C LYS A 87 -2.47 -4.17 -3.21
N LEU A 88 -2.97 -5.16 -3.95
CA LEU A 88 -2.16 -6.01 -4.82
C LEU A 88 -1.52 -5.19 -5.94
N GLN A 89 -2.27 -4.30 -6.60
CA GLN A 89 -1.71 -3.42 -7.64
C GLN A 89 -0.58 -2.53 -7.12
N VAL A 90 -0.72 -1.99 -5.90
CA VAL A 90 0.33 -1.21 -5.24
C VAL A 90 1.60 -2.04 -5.02
N ILE A 91 1.44 -3.26 -4.51
CA ILE A 91 2.55 -4.20 -4.27
C ILE A 91 3.24 -4.56 -5.59
N ASP A 92 2.46 -4.95 -6.60
CA ASP A 92 2.98 -5.38 -7.90
C ASP A 92 3.73 -4.24 -8.60
N TYR A 93 3.19 -3.02 -8.56
CA TYR A 93 3.87 -1.85 -9.09
C TYR A 93 5.18 -1.56 -8.35
N PHE A 94 5.19 -1.63 -7.02
CA PHE A 94 6.40 -1.41 -6.22
C PHE A 94 7.50 -2.39 -6.63
N PHE A 95 7.22 -3.70 -6.63
CA PHE A 95 8.21 -4.72 -6.95
C PHE A 95 8.62 -4.72 -8.43
N ALA A 96 7.77 -4.28 -9.34
CA ALA A 96 8.13 -4.10 -10.75
C ALA A 96 9.11 -2.93 -10.98
N ASN A 97 9.17 -1.98 -10.05
CA ASN A 97 9.97 -0.75 -10.18
C ASN A 97 11.12 -0.65 -9.18
N ILE A 98 11.36 -1.71 -8.39
CA ILE A 98 12.44 -1.73 -7.40
C ILE A 98 13.79 -1.51 -8.07
N CYS A 99 14.66 -0.74 -7.42
CA CYS A 99 15.97 -0.37 -7.92
C CYS A 99 17.04 -0.45 -6.82
N GLY A 100 18.32 -0.30 -7.20
CA GLY A 100 19.43 -0.41 -6.25
C GLY A 100 19.39 0.59 -5.10
N LEU A 101 18.75 1.75 -5.30
CA LEU A 101 18.60 2.77 -4.25
C LEU A 101 17.66 2.33 -3.12
N ASP A 102 16.77 1.36 -3.37
CA ASP A 102 15.85 0.88 -2.35
C ASP A 102 16.55 0.15 -1.20
N SER A 103 17.81 -0.27 -1.37
CA SER A 103 18.64 -0.79 -0.29
C SER A 103 19.14 0.28 0.69
N LEU A 104 19.03 1.57 0.31
CA LEU A 104 19.60 2.69 1.05
C LEU A 104 18.53 3.70 1.51
N CYS A 105 17.42 3.81 0.78
CA CYS A 105 16.34 4.74 1.11
C CYS A 105 14.99 4.28 0.53
N ALA A 106 13.92 4.98 0.88
CA ALA A 106 12.55 4.66 0.46
C ALA A 106 12.15 5.26 -0.90
N TYR A 107 12.99 5.06 -1.91
CA TYR A 107 12.85 5.71 -3.21
C TYR A 107 11.62 5.22 -3.99
N THR A 108 11.46 3.90 -4.10
CA THR A 108 10.36 3.32 -4.88
C THR A 108 9.02 3.47 -4.16
N GLU A 109 9.00 3.58 -2.84
CA GLU A 109 7.82 3.91 -2.05
C GLU A 109 7.30 5.31 -2.38
N GLU A 110 8.19 6.30 -2.47
CA GLU A 110 7.83 7.67 -2.87
C GLU A 110 7.26 7.71 -4.28
N LYS A 111 7.87 6.98 -5.23
CA LYS A 111 7.34 6.86 -6.59
C LYS A 111 5.99 6.17 -6.64
N THR A 112 5.81 5.13 -5.83
CA THR A 112 4.55 4.37 -5.76
C THR A 112 3.44 5.25 -5.18
N ALA A 113 3.73 6.01 -4.11
CA ALA A 113 2.83 6.98 -3.52
C ALA A 113 2.35 8.01 -4.57
N LEU A 114 3.28 8.54 -5.37
CA LEU A 114 2.96 9.49 -6.43
C LEU A 114 2.13 8.84 -7.56
N HIS A 115 2.45 7.61 -7.97
CA HIS A 115 1.74 6.91 -9.05
C HIS A 115 0.27 6.66 -8.71
N PHE A 116 0.00 6.17 -7.50
CA PHE A 116 -1.37 5.88 -7.05
C PHE A 116 -2.06 7.09 -6.40
N ASN A 117 -1.37 8.24 -6.30
CA ASN A 117 -1.85 9.44 -5.63
C ASN A 117 -2.35 9.16 -4.20
N ILE A 118 -1.54 8.39 -3.45
CA ILE A 118 -1.81 8.05 -2.05
C ILE A 118 -0.68 8.59 -1.15
N PRO A 119 -0.97 8.88 0.13
CA PRO A 119 0.08 9.25 1.08
C PRO A 119 1.13 8.15 1.26
N LEU A 120 2.39 8.54 1.44
CA LEU A 120 3.50 7.61 1.62
C LEU A 120 3.29 6.61 2.77
N HIS A 121 2.69 7.02 3.89
CA HIS A 121 2.39 6.11 5.02
C HIS A 121 1.46 4.96 4.62
N GLN A 122 0.53 5.19 3.68
CA GLN A 122 -0.37 4.13 3.21
C GLN A 122 0.39 3.10 2.37
N VAL A 123 1.39 3.54 1.60
CA VAL A 123 2.27 2.62 0.87
C VAL A 123 2.99 1.70 1.86
N TYR A 124 3.57 2.25 2.93
CA TYR A 124 4.20 1.44 3.98
C TYR A 124 3.23 0.48 4.67
N ASP A 125 2.00 0.90 5.01
CA ASP A 125 0.99 0.03 5.63
C ASP A 125 0.53 -1.12 4.72
N ILE A 126 0.65 -0.94 3.40
CA ILE A 126 0.36 -1.97 2.40
C ILE A 126 1.56 -2.91 2.27
N LEU A 127 2.77 -2.36 2.09
CA LEU A 127 3.99 -3.12 1.83
C LEU A 127 4.49 -3.89 3.06
N SER A 128 4.38 -3.34 4.28
CA SER A 128 4.78 -3.98 5.55
C SER A 128 4.12 -5.34 5.82
N LYS A 129 3.01 -5.63 5.14
CA LYS A 129 2.32 -6.92 5.23
C LYS A 129 2.91 -7.97 4.30
N ASP A 130 3.68 -7.57 3.29
CA ASP A 130 4.38 -8.46 2.37
C ASP A 130 5.73 -8.87 2.97
N GLU A 131 6.02 -10.17 2.99
CA GLU A 131 7.24 -10.70 3.59
C GLU A 131 8.50 -10.25 2.83
N ARG A 132 8.42 -10.09 1.51
CA ARG A 132 9.54 -9.63 0.66
C ARG A 132 9.95 -8.20 1.01
N TYR A 133 8.98 -7.37 1.39
CA TYR A 133 9.26 -5.99 1.77
C TYR A 133 10.03 -5.92 3.11
N LYS A 134 9.72 -6.81 4.05
CA LYS A 134 10.46 -6.90 5.32
C LYS A 134 11.93 -7.27 5.12
N GLU A 135 12.27 -8.02 4.08
CA GLU A 135 13.67 -8.30 3.74
C GLU A 135 14.42 -7.04 3.31
N ILE A 136 13.76 -6.16 2.54
CA ILE A 136 14.31 -4.86 2.14
C ILE A 136 14.52 -3.98 3.38
N GLU A 137 13.55 -3.95 4.31
CA GLU A 137 13.70 -3.22 5.57
C GLU A 137 14.89 -3.72 6.39
N LYS A 138 15.08 -5.04 6.52
CA LYS A 138 16.27 -5.61 7.19
C LYS A 138 17.57 -5.18 6.54
N ILE A 139 17.63 -5.15 5.20
CA ILE A 139 18.82 -4.68 4.48
C ILE A 139 19.11 -3.21 4.78
N ARG A 140 18.08 -2.37 4.84
CA ARG A 140 18.20 -0.96 5.21
C ARG A 140 18.69 -0.79 6.65
N GLU A 141 18.09 -1.50 7.59
CA GLU A 141 18.50 -1.49 9.00
C GLU A 141 19.97 -1.89 9.16
N MET A 142 20.40 -2.97 8.49
CA MET A 142 21.80 -3.41 8.51
C MET A 142 22.75 -2.36 7.91
N SER A 143 22.34 -1.68 6.84
CA SER A 143 23.11 -0.61 6.21
C SER A 143 23.25 0.60 7.13
N GLU A 144 22.17 1.02 7.79
CA GLU A 144 22.15 2.09 8.77
C GLU A 144 23.01 1.75 10.00
N GLU A 145 22.87 0.53 10.53
CA GLU A 145 23.67 0.04 11.65
C GLU A 145 25.17 0.03 11.30
N ALA A 146 25.53 -0.45 10.11
CA ALA A 146 26.91 -0.42 9.64
C ALA A 146 27.47 1.00 9.53
N GLN A 147 26.66 1.96 9.08
CA GLN A 147 27.03 3.38 9.03
C GLN A 147 27.23 3.95 10.44
N MET A 148 26.32 3.67 11.37
CA MET A 148 26.40 4.12 12.75
C MET A 148 27.60 3.52 13.49
N ASN A 149 27.86 2.22 13.32
CA ASN A 149 29.02 1.54 13.89
C ASN A 149 30.33 2.12 13.35
N ARG A 150 30.39 2.47 12.07
CA ARG A 150 31.54 3.15 11.48
C ARG A 150 31.77 4.54 12.12
N LEU A 151 30.70 5.32 12.31
CA LEU A 151 30.78 6.63 12.95
C LEU A 151 31.22 6.51 14.42
N HIS A 152 30.66 5.55 15.16
CA HIS A 152 31.02 5.29 16.54
C HIS A 152 32.48 4.84 16.67
N GLN A 153 32.97 3.97 15.78
CA GLN A 153 34.37 3.54 15.76
C GLN A 153 35.31 4.72 15.49
N ILE A 154 34.92 5.67 14.63
CA ILE A 154 35.64 6.92 14.44
C ILE A 154 35.68 7.68 15.78
N GLU A 155 34.54 7.95 16.39
CA GLU A 155 34.43 8.69 17.66
C GLU A 155 35.22 8.05 18.82
N VAL A 156 35.15 6.73 18.98
CA VAL A 156 35.94 5.96 19.97
C VAL A 156 37.44 6.12 19.71
N ASN A 157 37.86 6.07 18.44
CA ASN A 157 39.25 6.34 18.09
C ASN A 157 39.68 7.79 18.41
N LEU A 158 38.75 8.75 18.32
CA LEU A 158 38.99 10.16 18.70
C LEU A 158 39.06 10.36 20.22
N THR A 159 38.28 9.61 21.00
CA THR A 159 38.13 9.80 22.45
C THR A 159 39.13 8.99 23.27
N VAL A 160 39.42 7.73 22.90
CA VAL A 160 40.32 6.82 23.64
C VAL A 160 41.78 7.24 23.54
N LYS A 161 42.16 7.86 22.42
CA LYS A 161 43.50 8.43 22.23
C LYS A 161 43.34 9.94 22.29
N ARG A 162 43.69 10.60 23.41
CA ARG A 162 43.94 12.05 23.49
C ARG A 162 45.12 12.46 22.57
N ARG A 163 45.03 12.13 21.29
CA ARG A 163 45.99 12.42 20.24
C ARG A 163 45.31 13.43 19.32
N LYS A 164 46.07 14.37 18.78
CA LYS A 164 45.59 15.20 17.67
C LYS A 164 45.04 14.27 16.60
N ILE A 165 43.80 14.47 16.21
CA ILE A 165 43.16 13.72 15.13
C ILE A 165 44.07 13.84 13.91
N SER A 166 44.41 12.71 13.28
CA SER A 166 45.23 12.78 12.08
C SER A 166 44.45 13.55 11.01
N GLU A 167 45.15 14.43 10.30
CA GLU A 167 44.55 15.25 9.26
C GLU A 167 43.84 14.41 8.19
N ARG A 168 44.25 13.14 8.06
CA ARG A 168 43.62 12.13 7.23
C ARG A 168 42.23 11.72 7.69
N ILE A 169 42.05 11.41 8.97
CA ILE A 169 40.75 10.99 9.49
C ILE A 169 39.74 12.13 9.35
N ILE A 170 40.17 13.37 9.63
CA ILE A 170 39.36 14.58 9.44
C ILE A 170 38.92 14.73 7.97
N PHE A 171 39.85 14.55 7.03
CA PHE A 171 39.55 14.66 5.61
C PHE A 171 38.58 13.56 5.14
N GLU A 172 38.79 12.30 5.54
CA GLU A 172 37.91 11.20 5.15
C GLU A 172 36.48 11.36 5.71
N SER A 173 36.34 11.79 6.96
CA SER A 173 35.02 12.05 7.58
C SER A 173 34.27 13.20 6.94
N CYS A 174 34.98 14.17 6.35
CA CYS A 174 34.40 15.36 5.74
C CYS A 174 34.57 15.41 4.22
N LYS A 175 34.88 14.27 3.57
CA LYS A 175 35.27 14.21 2.16
C LYS A 175 34.24 14.83 1.22
N SER A 176 32.95 14.67 1.53
CA SER A 176 31.84 15.25 0.76
C SER A 176 31.86 16.77 0.69
N ALA A 177 32.53 17.45 1.64
CA ALA A 177 32.66 18.90 1.67
C ALA A 177 33.83 19.44 0.84
N TYR A 178 34.64 18.58 0.21
CA TYR A 178 35.79 18.98 -0.59
C TYR A 178 35.65 18.58 -2.06
N GLU A 179 36.05 19.47 -2.96
CA GLU A 179 36.12 19.22 -4.40
C GLU A 179 37.58 19.17 -4.85
N TYR A 180 37.89 18.29 -5.79
CA TYR A 180 39.24 18.14 -6.31
C TYR A 180 39.52 19.20 -7.39
N ASP A 181 40.51 20.06 -7.13
CA ASP A 181 41.02 21.05 -8.08
C ASP A 181 42.21 20.44 -8.84
N LYS A 182 41.98 20.12 -10.12
CA LYS A 182 42.99 19.54 -11.03
C LYS A 182 44.17 20.46 -11.30
N GLN A 183 43.99 21.78 -11.24
CA GLN A 183 45.05 22.74 -11.58
C GLN A 183 46.06 22.88 -10.44
N LYS A 184 45.58 22.76 -9.20
CA LYS A 184 46.40 22.90 -7.98
C LYS A 184 46.73 21.57 -7.33
N ASP A 185 46.25 20.48 -7.91
CA ASP A 185 46.42 19.11 -7.43
C ASP A 185 46.13 19.00 -5.92
N CYS A 186 44.96 19.51 -5.52
CA CYS A 186 44.53 19.52 -4.13
C CYS A 186 43.00 19.47 -4.00
N PHE A 187 42.54 18.99 -2.86
CA PHE A 187 41.13 19.03 -2.47
C PHE A 187 40.85 20.35 -1.78
N VAL A 188 39.90 21.13 -2.29
CA VAL A 188 39.53 22.45 -1.77
C VAL A 188 38.18 22.37 -1.09
N PHE A 189 38.05 22.96 0.10
CA PHE A 189 36.78 23.00 0.81
C PHE A 189 35.77 23.82 0.02
N THR A 190 34.58 23.28 -0.18
CA THR A 190 33.53 23.93 -0.95
C THR A 190 32.48 24.51 -0.01
N GLU A 191 32.24 25.82 -0.09
CA GLU A 191 31.24 26.51 0.75
C GLU A 191 29.78 26.19 0.38
N LYS A 192 29.56 25.25 -0.55
CA LYS A 192 28.23 24.71 -0.90
C LYS A 192 27.49 24.16 0.33
N PHE A 193 28.22 23.71 1.35
CA PHE A 193 27.67 23.17 2.60
C PHE A 193 27.73 24.16 3.77
N GLY A 194 27.96 25.46 3.48
CA GLY A 194 28.01 26.53 4.47
C GLY A 194 29.43 27.01 4.78
N ARG A 195 29.56 27.80 5.86
CA ARG A 195 30.86 28.36 6.29
C ARG A 195 31.79 27.24 6.76
N LYS A 196 33.03 27.27 6.28
CA LYS A 196 34.08 26.33 6.71
C LYS A 196 34.28 26.39 8.23
N PRO A 197 34.09 25.29 8.97
CA PRO A 197 34.46 25.20 10.39
C PRO A 197 35.92 25.61 10.62
N ALA A 198 36.21 26.19 11.79
CA ALA A 198 37.56 26.66 12.13
C ALA A 198 38.59 25.52 12.10
N ASP A 199 38.18 24.31 12.49
CA ASP A 199 39.02 23.13 12.65
C ASP A 199 39.38 22.44 11.32
N LEU A 200 38.69 22.77 10.23
CA LEU A 200 38.92 22.18 8.91
C LEU A 200 39.95 22.98 8.10
N LYS A 201 40.86 22.30 7.39
CA LYS A 201 41.77 22.98 6.47
C LYS A 201 41.03 23.47 5.23
N LYS A 202 41.50 24.57 4.66
CA LYS A 202 40.94 25.11 3.41
C LYS A 202 41.29 24.25 2.19
N TYR A 203 42.44 23.59 2.24
CA TYR A 203 42.93 22.71 1.17
C TYR A 203 43.75 21.54 1.73
N TYR A 204 43.68 20.40 1.04
CA TYR A 204 44.48 19.21 1.29
C TYR A 204 45.24 18.82 0.01
N LYS A 205 46.57 18.68 0.09
CA LYS A 205 47.41 18.30 -1.06
C LYS A 205 47.10 16.86 -1.49
N SER A 206 46.90 16.64 -2.79
CA SER A 206 46.45 15.34 -3.31
C SER A 206 47.44 14.20 -3.06
N HIS A 207 48.74 14.42 -3.30
CA HIS A 207 49.79 13.39 -3.23
C HIS A 207 49.99 12.82 -1.83
N THR A 208 49.52 13.51 -0.78
CA THR A 208 49.54 13.02 0.59
C THR A 208 48.44 11.97 0.84
N TYR A 209 47.46 11.88 -0.06
CA TYR A 209 46.28 11.03 0.07
C TYR A 209 46.09 10.03 -1.09
N PHE A 210 46.68 10.29 -2.27
CA PHE A 210 46.67 9.37 -3.41
C PHE A 210 47.59 8.16 -3.24
N THR A 211 48.63 8.22 -2.40
CA THR A 211 49.49 7.09 -2.05
C THR A 211 48.71 5.89 -1.51
N LEU A 212 47.52 6.12 -0.94
CA LEU A 212 46.65 5.07 -0.40
C LEU A 212 45.76 4.39 -1.44
N LEU A 213 45.47 5.04 -2.58
CA LEU A 213 44.77 4.36 -3.68
C LEU A 213 45.70 3.33 -4.33
N ASP A 214 46.99 3.62 -4.38
CA ASP A 214 48.00 2.66 -4.83
C ASP A 214 48.24 1.58 -3.76
N GLU A 215 48.30 1.91 -2.47
CA GLU A 215 48.38 0.89 -1.40
C GLU A 215 47.13 0.00 -1.31
N LEU A 216 45.92 0.53 -1.51
CA LEU A 216 44.67 -0.25 -1.55
C LEU A 216 44.57 -1.10 -2.81
N LYS A 217 44.98 -0.58 -3.97
CA LYS A 217 45.08 -1.38 -5.19
C LYS A 217 46.04 -2.54 -4.98
N ASN A 218 47.22 -2.28 -4.41
CA ASN A 218 48.21 -3.32 -4.13
C ASN A 218 47.67 -4.38 -3.15
N LYS A 219 46.94 -3.98 -2.09
CA LYS A 219 46.29 -4.95 -1.19
C LYS A 219 45.18 -5.77 -1.85
N ILE A 220 44.38 -5.15 -2.71
CA ILE A 220 43.34 -5.86 -3.47
C ILE A 220 43.98 -6.82 -4.49
N GLU A 221 45.13 -6.45 -5.08
CA GLU A 221 45.92 -7.30 -5.97
C GLU A 221 46.50 -8.51 -5.20
N GLU A 222 47.04 -8.28 -4.00
CA GLU A 222 47.58 -9.31 -3.11
C GLU A 222 46.47 -10.29 -2.64
N GLU A 223 45.29 -9.79 -2.28
CA GLU A 223 44.11 -10.61 -1.90
C GLU A 223 43.55 -11.45 -3.06
N LYS A 224 43.66 -10.96 -4.31
CA LYS A 224 43.30 -11.74 -5.49
C LYS A 224 44.28 -12.87 -5.74
N GLN A 225 45.58 -12.61 -5.60
CA GLN A 225 46.63 -13.62 -5.77
C GLN A 225 46.51 -14.75 -4.73
N THR A 226 46.23 -14.43 -3.46
CA THR A 226 46.00 -15.46 -2.44
C THR A 226 44.75 -16.30 -2.72
N SER A 227 43.67 -15.69 -3.22
CA SER A 227 42.45 -16.40 -3.61
C SER A 227 42.64 -17.34 -4.81
N GLU A 228 43.52 -17.01 -5.76
CA GLU A 228 43.83 -17.89 -6.90
C GLU A 228 44.67 -19.10 -6.48
N VAL A 229 45.66 -18.90 -5.60
CA VAL A 229 46.46 -19.99 -5.03
C VAL A 229 45.58 -20.95 -4.22
N GLU A 230 44.64 -20.43 -3.43
CA GLU A 230 43.67 -21.27 -2.70
C GLU A 230 42.76 -22.09 -3.64
N LYS A 231 42.38 -21.53 -4.79
CA LYS A 231 41.58 -22.23 -5.81
C LYS A 231 42.36 -23.32 -6.55
N GLU A 232 43.67 -23.13 -6.77
CA GLU A 232 44.54 -24.16 -7.35
C GLU A 232 44.76 -25.32 -6.37
N ILE A 233 45.00 -25.03 -5.09
CA ILE A 233 45.15 -26.06 -4.04
C ILE A 233 43.89 -26.94 -3.89
N ILE A 234 42.70 -26.38 -4.12
CA ILE A 234 41.43 -27.11 -4.10
C ILE A 234 41.22 -27.97 -5.37
N ARG A 235 41.83 -27.60 -6.51
CA ARG A 235 41.72 -28.36 -7.78
C ARG A 235 42.71 -29.52 -7.88
N GLU A 236 43.82 -29.48 -7.14
CA GLU A 236 44.82 -30.55 -7.09
C GLU A 236 44.54 -31.63 -6.03
N LYS A 237 43.43 -31.51 -5.29
CA LYS A 237 42.88 -32.56 -4.40
C LYS A 237 41.74 -33.31 -5.07
#